data_AF-A0A0N1PBM2-F1
#
_entry.id   AF-A0A0N1PBM2-F1
#
_cell.length_a   1.000
_cell.length_b   1.000
_cell.length_c   1.000
_cell.angle_alpha   90.00
_cell.angle_beta   90.00
_cell.angle_gamma   90.00
#
_symmetry.space_group_name_H-M   'P 1'
#
loop_
_entity.id
_entity.type
_entity.pdbx_description
1 polymer ?
#
loop_
_entity_poly.entity_id
_entity_poly.type
_entity_poly.pdbx_seq_one_letter_code
_entity_poly.pdbx_strand_id
1 'polypeptide(L)' 'MGNSNSTHASEQPKAPACKICCACPQERRARDECTLLKSVDECEKEIAAFYACLLKEGFSPEEVDALKRNTKKM' A
#
# COMPACT_ATOMS: atom_id res chain seq x y z
N MET A 1 3.20 31.69 16.55
CA MET A 1 3.87 30.79 15.61
C MET A 1 2.95 29.61 15.32
N GLY A 2 2.76 29.22 14.04
CA GLY A 2 2.13 27.95 13.66
C GLY A 2 1.10 28.08 12.54
N ASN A 3 1.55 28.18 11.28
CA ASN A 3 0.68 28.09 10.11
C ASN A 3 0.69 26.66 9.57
N SER A 4 -0.45 25.97 9.68
CA SER A 4 -0.69 24.67 9.06
C SER A 4 -1.17 24.87 7.62
N ASN A 5 -0.26 24.74 6.65
CA ASN A 5 -0.64 24.71 5.24
C ASN A 5 -0.55 23.26 4.75
N SER A 6 -1.67 22.54 4.82
CA SER A 6 -1.80 21.21 4.21
C SER A 6 -2.34 21.39 2.80
N THR A 7 -1.44 21.66 1.87
CA THR A 7 -1.73 21.74 0.43
C THR A 7 -1.33 20.41 -0.19
N HIS A 8 -2.27 19.49 -0.37
CA HIS A 8 -2.05 18.27 -1.16
C HIS A 8 -2.61 18.51 -2.56
N ALA A 9 -1.76 19.07 -3.42
CA ALA A 9 -1.98 19.13 -4.86
C ALA A 9 -0.62 19.02 -5.54
N SER A 10 -0.34 17.85 -6.09
CA SER A 10 0.66 17.70 -7.15
C SER A 10 0.40 16.42 -7.93
N GLU A 11 -0.40 16.57 -8.98
CA GLU A 11 -0.36 15.73 -10.17
C GLU A 11 1.05 15.81 -10.78
N GLN A 12 1.87 14.79 -10.56
CA GLN A 12 2.96 14.42 -11.46
C GLN A 12 3.11 12.89 -11.41
N PRO A 13 3.27 12.20 -12.56
CA PRO A 13 3.65 10.79 -12.57
C PRO A 13 5.14 10.71 -12.21
N LYS A 14 5.45 10.93 -10.93
CA LYS A 14 6.78 10.72 -10.38
C LYS A 14 6.87 9.24 -10.06
N ALA A 15 7.89 8.59 -10.60
CA ALA A 15 8.33 7.28 -10.12
C ALA A 15 8.25 7.25 -8.58
N PRO A 16 7.78 6.15 -7.97
CA PRO A 16 7.47 6.10 -6.55
C PRO A 16 8.72 6.51 -5.75
N ALA A 17 8.69 7.74 -5.22
CA ALA A 17 9.82 8.32 -4.48
C ALA A 17 10.06 7.63 -3.13
N CYS A 18 9.15 6.73 -2.75
CA CYS A 18 9.09 6.03 -1.49
C CYS A 18 8.91 4.52 -1.74
N LYS A 19 9.50 3.69 -0.89
CA LYS A 19 9.30 2.23 -0.92
C LYS A 19 7.81 1.91 -0.77
N ILE A 20 7.39 0.75 -1.27
CA ILE A 20 6.01 0.21 -1.22
C ILE A 20 5.36 0.32 0.18
N CYS A 21 6.20 0.30 1.22
CA CYS A 21 5.82 0.39 2.62
C CYS A 21 5.32 1.78 3.07
N CYS A 22 5.52 2.82 2.24
CA CYS A 22 5.23 4.23 2.53
C CYS A 22 4.19 4.85 1.57
N ALA A 23 3.84 4.15 0.48
CA ALA A 23 2.87 4.65 -0.50
C ALA A 23 1.43 4.57 0.02
N CYS A 24 1.08 3.48 0.71
CA CYS A 24 -0.27 3.24 1.21
C CYS A 24 -0.23 2.87 2.70
N PRO A 25 0.02 3.85 3.62
CA PRO A 25 0.19 3.56 5.05
C PRO A 25 -1.09 3.04 5.71
N GLN A 26 -2.26 3.48 5.24
CA GLN A 26 -3.55 3.06 5.79
C GLN A 26 -3.86 1.62 5.39
N GLU A 27 -3.75 1.28 4.10
CA GLU A 27 -4.06 -0.07 3.59
C GLU A 27 -3.01 -1.07 4.05
N ARG A 28 -1.74 -0.65 4.16
CA ARG A 28 -0.69 -1.45 4.77
C ARG A 28 -1.03 -1.80 6.21
N ARG A 29 -1.46 -0.81 7.01
CA ARG A 29 -1.84 -1.04 8.41
C ARG A 29 -3.02 -2.00 8.50
N ALA A 30 -4.07 -1.79 7.69
CA ALA A 30 -5.23 -2.69 7.67
C ALA A 30 -4.85 -4.13 7.32
N ARG A 31 -3.96 -4.33 6.33
CA ARG A 31 -3.39 -5.64 6.02
C ARG A 31 -2.62 -6.22 7.21
N ASP A 32 -1.67 -5.46 7.75
CA ASP A 32 -0.82 -5.90 8.86
C ASP A 32 -1.67 -6.30 10.08
N GLU A 33 -2.64 -5.46 10.46
CA GLU A 33 -3.61 -5.76 11.53
C GLU A 33 -4.40 -7.02 11.19
N CYS A 34 -4.93 -7.14 9.97
CA CYS A 34 -5.67 -8.33 9.58
C CYS A 34 -4.81 -9.59 9.68
N THR A 35 -3.58 -9.58 9.17
CA THR A 35 -2.66 -10.73 9.23
C THR A 35 -2.15 -11.05 10.63
N LEU A 36 -2.20 -10.10 11.56
CA LEU A 36 -1.89 -10.32 12.97
C LEU A 36 -3.07 -10.94 13.72
N LEU A 37 -4.30 -10.55 13.39
CA LEU A 37 -5.50 -11.07 14.03
C LEU A 37 -6.03 -12.36 13.37
N LYS A 38 -5.78 -12.55 12.08
CA LYS A 38 -6.34 -13.61 11.24
C LYS A 38 -5.27 -14.21 10.33
N SER A 39 -5.63 -15.31 9.67
CA SER A 39 -4.85 -15.95 8.61
C SER A 39 -4.81 -15.08 7.34
N VAL A 40 -3.72 -15.17 6.57
CA VAL A 40 -3.54 -14.42 5.30
C VAL A 40 -4.70 -14.64 4.32
N ASP A 41 -5.27 -15.86 4.26
CA ASP A 41 -6.42 -16.18 3.43
C ASP A 41 -7.70 -15.39 3.78
N GLU A 42 -7.90 -15.01 5.04
CA GLU A 42 -9.06 -14.21 5.42
C GLU A 42 -8.88 -12.72 5.13
N CYS A 43 -7.65 -12.31 4.87
CA CYS A 43 -7.24 -10.92 4.65
C CYS A 43 -7.14 -10.56 3.16
N GLU A 44 -7.67 -11.39 2.26
CA GLU A 44 -7.65 -11.13 0.81
C GLU A 44 -8.25 -9.77 0.45
N LYS A 45 -9.26 -9.30 1.19
CA LYS A 45 -9.87 -7.98 0.97
C LYS A 45 -8.88 -6.84 1.25
N GLU A 46 -8.18 -6.93 2.38
CA GLU A 46 -7.26 -5.89 2.84
C GLU A 46 -5.99 -5.89 1.98
N ILE A 47 -5.55 -7.09 1.59
CA ILE A 47 -4.47 -7.32 0.64
C ILE A 47 -4.82 -6.72 -0.74
N ALA A 48 -6.03 -6.97 -1.25
CA ALA A 48 -6.48 -6.42 -2.52
C ALA A 48 -6.59 -4.89 -2.49
N ALA A 49 -7.07 -4.31 -1.38
CA ALA A 49 -7.12 -2.86 -1.18
C ALA A 49 -5.71 -2.24 -1.21
N PHE A 50 -4.74 -2.87 -0.53
CA PHE A 50 -3.35 -2.43 -0.55
C PHE A 50 -2.76 -2.44 -1.96
N TYR A 51 -2.96 -3.51 -2.73
CA TYR A 51 -2.50 -3.59 -4.12
C TYR A 51 -3.17 -2.58 -5.04
N ALA A 52 -4.48 -2.36 -4.88
CA ALA A 52 -5.20 -1.35 -5.65
C ALA A 52 -4.66 0.06 -5.38
N CYS A 53 -4.24 0.34 -4.14
CA CYS A 53 -3.60 1.60 -3.80
C CYS A 53 -2.21 1.71 -4.46
N LEU A 54 -1.38 0.66 -4.41
CA LEU A 54 -0.07 0.68 -5.07
C LEU A 54 -0.14 0.91 -6.58
N LEU A 55 -1.11 0.31 -7.26
CA LEU A 55 -1.32 0.54 -8.68
C LEU A 55 -1.72 2.00 -8.98
N LYS A 56 -2.49 2.65 -8.09
CA LYS A 56 -2.85 4.08 -8.21
C LYS A 56 -1.66 5.00 -7.97
N GLU A 57 -0.79 4.62 -7.04
CA GLU A 57 0.45 5.35 -6.73
C GLU A 57 1.53 5.21 -7.83
N GLY A 58 1.29 4.36 -8.83
CA GLY A 58 2.18 4.19 -9.99
C GLY A 58 3.21 3.07 -9.84
N PHE A 59 3.01 2.13 -8.90
CA PHE A 59 3.81 0.90 -8.85
C PHE A 59 3.43 -0.05 -9.97
N SER A 60 4.42 -0.76 -10.51
CA SER A 60 4.19 -1.68 -11.62
C SER A 60 3.42 -2.93 -11.17
N PRO A 61 2.58 -3.53 -12.03
CA PRO A 61 1.87 -4.76 -11.69
C PRO A 61 2.81 -5.92 -11.33
N GLU A 62 4.02 -5.97 -11.90
CA GLU A 62 5.03 -6.97 -11.52
C GLU A 62 5.55 -6.82 -10.08
N GLU A 63 5.73 -5.59 -9.61
CA GLU A 63 6.16 -5.32 -8.23
C GLU A 63 5.07 -5.71 -7.23
N VAL A 64 3.82 -5.41 -7.59
CA VAL A 64 2.64 -5.77 -6.83
C VAL A 64 2.45 -7.29 -6.77
N ASP A 65 2.63 -8.00 -7.89
CA ASP A 65 2.54 -9.47 -7.95
C ASP A 65 3.65 -10.15 -7.14
N ALA A 66 4.89 -9.65 -7.23
CA ALA A 66 6.00 -10.15 -6.41
C ALA A 66 5.68 -10.05 -4.91
N LEU A 67 5.01 -8.98 -4.50
CA LEU A 67 4.56 -8.81 -3.11
C LEU A 67 3.48 -9.84 -2.73
N LYS A 68 2.53 -10.10 -3.63
CA LYS A 68 1.47 -11.11 -3.45
C LYS A 68 2.02 -12.51 -3.27
N ARG A 69 3.03 -12.89 -4.04
CA ARG A 69 3.73 -14.17 -3.89
C ARG A 69 4.43 -14.31 -2.55
N ASN A 70 5.04 -13.23 -2.04
CA ASN A 70 5.70 -13.26 -0.73
C ASN A 70 4.70 -13.37 0.43
N THR A 71 3.57 -12.65 0.35
CA THR A 71 2.52 -12.72 1.38
C THR A 71 1.87 -14.09 1.46
N LYS A 72 1.72 -14.80 0.33
CA LYS A 72 1.16 -16.16 0.29
C LYS A 72 2.15 -17.28 0.67
N LYS A 73 3.44 -16.95 0.79
CA LYS A 73 4.51 -17.90 1.16
C LYS A 73 4.78 -17.94 2.67
N MET A 74 4.14 -17.07 3.45
CA MET A 74 4.25 -17.05 4.92
C MET A 74 3.30 -18.05 5.58
#